data_AF-A0A1B6MVA9-F1
#
_entry.id   AF-A0A1B6MVA9-F1
#
_cell.length_a   1.000
_cell.length_b   1.000
_cell.length_c   1.000
_cell.angle_alpha   90.00
_cell.angle_beta   90.00
_cell.angle_gamma   90.00
#
_symmetry.space_group_name_H-M   'P 1'
#
loop_
_entity.id
_entity.type
_entity.pdbx_description
1 polymer ?
#
loop_
_entity_poly.entity_id
_entity_poly.type
_entity_poly.pdbx_seq_one_letter_code
_entity_poly.pdbx_strand_id
1 'polypeptide(L)'
;KVCEHVGSRTQDECILHFLRLPIEDPYLEDHEAGGALGPLAYQPIPFSKAGNPIMSTVAFLASVVDPRVAASAAKAAMEEFANIKDEVPAALMDAHIKNVEASTTDGKFDPAAGLVQSGIAGTVPEKDEEAEKEKKEGEPPKEGEEPKQNGEEPATAPDASAVVKKEVEKPVEPAPEPMEEDKKEEEGEEVVKEETEREKLVKDAQLQAAAAAALAAAAVKAKHLAAVEERKIKSLVALLVETQMKKLEIKLRHFEELETTMEKEREGLEYQRQQLIQERQQFHLEQLKAAEFRARQQAHQRLAAEQQQTPSTTPTPPSPQAVP
;
A
#
# COMPACT_ATOMS: atom_id res chain seq x y z
N LYS A 1 68.67 -31.78 18.02
CA LYS A 1 67.89 -32.20 19.22
C LYS A 1 66.82 -33.25 18.90
N VAL A 2 65.78 -32.97 18.09
CA VAL A 2 64.76 -33.99 17.76
C VAL A 2 65.33 -35.14 16.91
N CYS A 3 66.10 -34.82 15.86
CA CYS A 3 66.78 -35.84 15.04
C CYS A 3 67.79 -36.67 15.84
N GLU A 4 68.50 -36.05 16.79
CA GLU A 4 69.44 -36.74 17.70
C GLU A 4 68.70 -37.67 18.67
N HIS A 5 67.47 -37.33 19.08
CA HIS A 5 66.62 -38.20 19.91
C HIS A 5 66.05 -39.38 19.12
N VAL A 6 65.66 -39.15 17.85
CA VAL A 6 65.12 -40.19 16.96
C VAL A 6 66.23 -41.13 16.45
N GLY A 7 67.46 -40.63 16.30
CA GLY A 7 68.70 -41.38 16.02
C GLY A 7 68.79 -42.10 14.66
N SER A 8 67.66 -42.33 14.00
CA SER A 8 67.51 -43.17 12.80
C SER A 8 67.10 -42.40 11.55
N ARG A 9 66.79 -41.10 11.68
CA ARG A 9 66.24 -40.26 10.62
C ARG A 9 66.95 -38.92 10.56
N THR A 10 67.06 -38.36 9.35
CA THR A 10 67.62 -37.02 9.16
C THR A 10 66.64 -35.95 9.66
N GLN A 11 67.13 -34.73 9.87
CA GLN A 11 66.28 -33.63 10.33
C GLN A 11 65.10 -33.36 9.40
N ASP A 12 65.32 -33.40 8.08
CA ASP A 12 64.29 -33.17 7.07
C ASP A 12 63.25 -34.29 7.05
N GLU A 13 63.66 -35.55 7.25
CA GLU A 13 62.73 -36.67 7.37
C GLU A 13 61.83 -36.55 8.61
N CYS A 14 62.39 -36.12 9.75
CA CYS A 14 61.59 -35.84 10.95
C CYS A 14 60.57 -34.72 10.71
N ILE A 15 60.96 -33.65 10.00
CA ILE A 15 60.07 -32.53 9.68
C ILE A 15 58.96 -32.98 8.72
N LEU A 16 59.31 -33.71 7.65
CA LEU A 16 58.35 -34.20 6.67
C LEU A 16 57.36 -35.19 7.27
N HIS A 17 57.81 -36.06 8.19
CA HIS A 17 56.90 -36.96 8.89
C HIS A 17 55.98 -36.19 9.83
N PHE A 18 56.51 -35.23 10.59
CA PHE A 18 55.72 -34.40 11.49
C PHE A 18 54.63 -33.60 10.76
N LEU A 19 54.94 -33.02 9.60
CA LEU A 19 53.96 -32.28 8.78
C LEU A 19 52.87 -33.17 8.16
N ARG A 20 53.10 -34.48 8.03
CA ARG A 20 52.15 -35.44 7.45
C ARG A 20 51.42 -36.26 8.50
N LEU A 21 51.68 -36.03 9.80
CA LEU A 21 50.94 -36.71 10.85
C LEU A 21 49.47 -36.23 10.79
N PRO A 22 48.50 -37.15 10.61
CA PRO A 22 47.08 -36.81 10.53
C PRO A 22 46.55 -36.53 11.95
N ILE A 23 46.93 -35.39 12.51
CA ILE A 23 46.53 -34.99 13.87
C ILE A 23 45.11 -34.40 13.85
N GLU A 24 44.73 -33.77 12.74
CA GLU A 24 43.47 -33.06 12.57
C GLU A 24 42.50 -33.77 11.59
N ASP A 25 43.01 -34.58 10.67
CA ASP A 25 42.20 -35.26 9.63
C ASP A 25 41.04 -36.09 10.20
N PRO A 26 41.18 -36.85 11.32
CA PRO A 26 40.05 -37.56 11.91
C PRO A 26 38.91 -36.67 12.40
N TYR A 27 39.17 -35.38 12.67
CA TYR A 27 38.15 -34.41 13.09
C TYR A 27 37.57 -33.62 11.91
N LEU A 28 38.26 -33.61 10.78
CA LEU A 28 37.82 -32.93 9.55
C LEU A 28 37.02 -33.85 8.62
N GLU A 29 37.29 -35.16 8.67
CA GLU A 29 36.68 -36.18 7.80
C GLU A 29 35.55 -36.97 8.48
N ASP A 30 35.00 -36.51 9.60
CA ASP A 30 33.90 -37.17 10.31
C ASP A 30 32.74 -37.49 9.35
N HIS A 31 32.63 -38.77 9.01
CA HIS A 31 31.74 -39.30 7.97
C HIS A 31 30.25 -39.21 8.36
N GLU A 32 29.97 -38.90 9.63
CA GLU A 32 28.63 -38.70 10.19
C GLU A 32 28.13 -37.25 9.99
N ALA A 33 29.04 -36.29 9.75
CA ALA A 33 28.74 -34.86 9.56
C ALA A 33 28.67 -34.42 8.08
N GLY A 34 28.63 -35.38 7.15
CA GLY A 34 28.28 -35.11 5.75
C GLY A 34 29.36 -34.39 4.93
N GLY A 35 30.59 -34.95 4.89
CA GLY A 35 31.49 -35.01 3.72
C GLY A 35 31.93 -33.73 2.96
N ALA A 36 31.38 -32.57 3.26
CA ALA A 36 31.74 -31.31 2.66
C ALA A 36 31.47 -30.22 3.70
N LEU A 37 32.52 -29.50 4.10
CA LEU A 37 32.45 -28.31 4.97
C LEU A 37 31.58 -27.17 4.37
N GLY A 38 30.81 -27.44 3.32
CA GLY A 38 29.79 -26.58 2.75
C GLY A 38 30.34 -25.18 2.44
N PRO A 39 29.56 -24.12 2.75
CA PRO A 39 29.99 -22.75 2.56
C PRO A 39 31.21 -22.33 3.40
N LEU A 40 31.64 -23.14 4.38
CA LEU A 40 32.81 -22.88 5.23
C LEU A 40 34.11 -23.41 4.62
N ALA A 41 34.04 -24.23 3.55
CA ALA A 41 35.22 -24.67 2.81
C ALA A 41 35.97 -23.51 2.12
N TYR A 42 35.28 -22.38 1.88
CA TYR A 42 35.82 -21.21 1.19
C TYR A 42 36.03 -20.05 2.17
N GLN A 43 37.27 -19.84 2.58
CA GLN A 43 37.69 -18.67 3.38
C GLN A 43 38.40 -17.67 2.45
N PRO A 44 37.98 -16.41 2.30
CA PRO A 44 36.94 -15.68 3.05
C PRO A 44 35.51 -16.00 2.63
N ILE A 45 34.60 -16.14 3.61
CA ILE A 45 33.19 -16.48 3.37
C ILE A 45 32.55 -15.40 2.49
N PRO A 46 32.11 -15.73 1.26
CA PRO A 46 31.69 -14.74 0.26
C PRO A 46 30.40 -13.99 0.62
N PHE A 47 29.64 -14.46 1.62
CA PHE A 47 28.40 -13.82 2.05
C PHE A 47 28.34 -13.66 3.57
N SER A 48 28.49 -12.42 4.04
CA SER A 48 28.24 -12.07 5.44
C SER A 48 26.74 -11.88 5.70
N LYS A 49 26.29 -12.34 6.87
CA LYS A 49 24.90 -12.23 7.35
C LYS A 49 24.36 -10.79 7.33
N ALA A 50 25.23 -9.78 7.46
CA ALA A 50 24.84 -8.37 7.49
C ALA A 50 24.53 -7.79 6.10
N GLY A 51 25.12 -8.34 5.04
CA GLY A 51 24.98 -7.79 3.67
C GLY A 51 24.01 -8.57 2.79
N ASN A 52 23.88 -9.88 2.99
CA ASN A 52 23.00 -10.72 2.17
C ASN A 52 22.44 -11.91 2.96
N PRO A 53 21.38 -11.69 3.77
CA PRO A 53 20.81 -12.74 4.61
C PRO A 53 20.24 -13.88 3.76
N ILE A 54 19.60 -13.56 2.62
CA ILE A 54 18.98 -14.56 1.73
C ILE A 54 20.04 -15.49 1.15
N MET A 55 21.10 -14.95 0.54
CA MET A 55 22.14 -15.81 -0.05
C MET A 55 22.92 -16.61 0.99
N SER A 56 23.15 -16.05 2.19
CA SER A 56 23.79 -16.80 3.28
C SER A 56 22.96 -18.02 3.71
N THR A 57 21.63 -17.88 3.77
CA THR A 57 20.72 -18.99 4.07
C THR A 57 20.60 -19.96 2.91
N VAL A 58 20.53 -19.49 1.67
CA VAL A 58 20.44 -20.34 0.47
C VAL A 58 21.70 -21.18 0.30
N ALA A 59 22.89 -20.60 0.52
CA ALA A 59 24.15 -21.34 0.45
C ALA A 59 24.22 -22.46 1.51
N PHE A 60 23.75 -22.19 2.74
CA PHE A 60 23.67 -23.19 3.79
C PHE A 60 22.67 -24.31 3.43
N LEU A 61 21.45 -23.95 3.02
CA LEU A 61 20.42 -24.92 2.63
C LEU A 61 20.85 -25.77 1.44
N ALA A 62 21.56 -25.19 0.47
CA ALA A 62 22.10 -25.91 -0.70
C ALA A 62 23.15 -26.96 -0.33
N SER A 63 23.92 -26.74 0.75
CA SER A 63 24.91 -27.72 1.22
C SER A 63 24.32 -28.89 2.00
N VAL A 64 23.08 -28.74 2.50
CA VAL A 64 22.39 -29.77 3.30
C VAL A 64 21.55 -30.70 2.42
N VAL A 65 21.17 -30.26 1.21
CA VAL A 65 20.34 -31.06 0.30
C VAL A 65 21.19 -31.84 -0.69
N ASP A 66 20.86 -33.12 -0.89
CA ASP A 66 21.50 -33.93 -1.91
C ASP A 66 21.24 -33.35 -3.32
N PRO A 67 22.25 -33.27 -4.20
CA PRO A 67 22.09 -32.74 -5.55
C PRO A 67 21.00 -33.45 -6.36
N ARG A 68 20.77 -34.74 -6.10
CA ARG A 68 19.72 -35.53 -6.77
C ARG A 68 18.31 -35.10 -6.34
N VAL A 69 18.11 -34.85 -5.06
CA VAL A 69 16.82 -34.39 -4.51
C VAL A 69 16.55 -32.97 -4.99
N ALA A 70 17.56 -32.09 -4.90
CA ALA A 70 17.45 -30.72 -5.39
C ALA A 70 17.11 -30.65 -6.89
N ALA A 71 17.74 -31.48 -7.72
CA ALA A 71 17.43 -31.55 -9.15
C ALA A 71 16.00 -32.05 -9.43
N SER A 72 15.54 -33.08 -8.72
CA SER A 72 14.17 -33.59 -8.88
C SER A 72 13.11 -32.56 -8.47
N ALA A 73 13.33 -31.88 -7.34
CA ALA A 73 12.45 -30.84 -6.84
C ALA A 73 12.43 -29.62 -7.78
N ALA A 74 13.59 -29.19 -8.28
CA ALA A 74 13.68 -28.11 -9.24
C ALA A 74 12.97 -28.44 -10.56
N LYS A 75 13.10 -29.68 -11.04
CA LYS A 75 12.42 -30.14 -12.25
C LYS A 75 10.89 -30.12 -12.09
N ALA A 76 10.37 -30.70 -11.00
CA ALA A 76 8.94 -30.69 -10.71
C ALA A 76 8.39 -29.27 -10.57
N ALA A 77 9.11 -28.38 -9.89
CA ALA A 77 8.71 -26.97 -9.76
C ALA A 77 8.67 -26.25 -11.12
N MET A 78 9.61 -26.53 -12.02
CA MET A 78 9.63 -25.95 -13.36
C MET A 78 8.51 -26.49 -14.26
N GLU A 79 8.15 -27.77 -14.12
CA GLU A 79 7.03 -28.38 -14.85
C GLU A 79 5.69 -27.74 -14.42
N GLU A 80 5.45 -27.60 -13.11
CA GLU A 80 4.25 -26.90 -12.61
C GLU A 80 4.22 -25.43 -13.03
N PHE A 81 5.37 -24.75 -13.02
CA PHE A 81 5.44 -23.37 -13.48
C PHE A 81 5.18 -23.22 -14.99
N ALA A 82 5.50 -24.24 -15.80
CA ALA A 82 5.15 -24.27 -17.21
C ALA A 82 3.62 -24.45 -17.38
N ASN A 83 3.01 -25.36 -16.63
CA ASN A 83 1.56 -25.56 -16.64
C ASN A 83 0.80 -24.28 -16.27
N ILE A 84 1.25 -23.55 -15.23
CA ILE A 84 0.65 -22.27 -14.81
C ILE A 84 0.74 -21.20 -15.90
N LYS A 85 1.77 -21.23 -16.76
CA LYS A 85 1.90 -20.27 -17.88
C LYS A 85 0.96 -20.56 -19.04
N ASP A 86 0.64 -21.83 -19.26
CA ASP A 86 -0.25 -22.28 -20.32
C ASP A 86 -1.73 -22.16 -19.89
N GLU A 87 -2.00 -22.07 -18.59
CA GLU A 87 -3.33 -21.76 -18.06
C GLU A 87 -3.74 -20.33 -18.42
N VAL A 88 -4.89 -20.20 -19.09
CA VAL A 88 -5.53 -18.92 -19.33
C VAL A 88 -5.87 -18.30 -17.97
N PRO A 89 -5.49 -17.04 -17.68
CA PRO A 89 -5.79 -16.39 -16.41
C PRO A 89 -7.26 -16.57 -16.01
N ALA A 90 -7.50 -16.96 -14.75
CA ALA A 90 -8.85 -17.27 -14.26
C ALA A 90 -9.87 -16.15 -14.54
N ALA A 91 -9.42 -14.89 -14.56
CA ALA A 91 -10.24 -13.73 -14.93
C ALA A 91 -10.81 -13.78 -16.36
N LEU A 92 -10.07 -14.34 -17.32
CA LEU A 92 -10.54 -14.52 -18.70
C LEU A 92 -11.48 -15.72 -18.83
N MET A 93 -11.27 -16.79 -18.05
CA MET A 93 -12.21 -17.90 -17.97
C MET A 93 -13.54 -17.47 -17.35
N ASP A 94 -13.51 -16.69 -16.27
CA ASP A 94 -14.69 -16.12 -15.61
C ASP A 94 -15.46 -15.16 -16.54
N ALA A 95 -14.75 -14.36 -17.33
CA ALA A 95 -15.37 -13.49 -18.33
C ALA A 95 -16.03 -14.31 -19.46
N HIS A 96 -15.40 -15.39 -19.91
CA HIS A 96 -15.96 -16.28 -20.92
C HIS A 96 -17.24 -16.98 -20.41
N ILE A 97 -17.22 -17.50 -19.18
CA ILE A 97 -18.38 -18.17 -18.57
C ILE A 97 -19.56 -17.20 -18.45
N LYS A 98 -19.33 -15.96 -17.97
CA LYS A 98 -20.38 -14.93 -17.89
C LYS A 98 -20.97 -14.57 -19.26
N ASN A 99 -20.14 -14.49 -20.29
CA ASN A 99 -20.60 -14.20 -21.65
C ASN A 99 -21.42 -15.37 -22.23
N VAL A 100 -21.04 -16.61 -21.95
CA VAL A 100 -21.79 -17.81 -22.36
C VAL A 100 -23.11 -17.94 -21.59
N GLU A 101 -23.12 -17.63 -20.30
CA GLU A 101 -24.34 -17.59 -19.47
C GLU A 101 -25.32 -16.52 -19.98
N ALA A 102 -24.84 -15.32 -20.29
CA ALA A 102 -25.64 -14.26 -20.90
C ALA A 102 -26.20 -14.65 -22.28
N SER A 103 -25.50 -15.49 -23.02
CA SER A 103 -25.98 -16.04 -24.31
C SER A 103 -27.03 -17.14 -24.12
N THR A 104 -27.02 -17.81 -22.96
CA THR A 104 -27.93 -18.93 -22.65
C THR A 104 -29.33 -18.42 -22.29
N THR A 105 -29.45 -17.20 -21.76
CA THR A 105 -30.76 -16.58 -21.45
C THR A 105 -31.59 -16.25 -22.68
N ASP A 106 -30.95 -16.05 -23.84
CA ASP A 106 -31.63 -15.80 -25.12
C ASP A 106 -32.03 -17.09 -25.88
N GLY A 107 -31.86 -18.26 -25.25
CA GLY A 107 -32.41 -19.53 -25.74
C GLY A 107 -31.71 -20.11 -26.98
N LYS A 108 -30.55 -19.59 -27.37
CA LYS A 108 -29.75 -20.12 -28.48
C LYS A 108 -28.32 -20.44 -28.03
N PHE A 109 -28.07 -21.72 -27.80
CA PHE A 109 -26.75 -22.21 -27.38
C PHE A 109 -25.82 -22.27 -28.58
N ASP A 110 -25.09 -21.19 -28.84
CA ASP A 110 -23.99 -21.18 -29.81
C ASP A 110 -22.65 -21.23 -29.06
N PRO A 111 -21.93 -22.37 -29.09
CA PRO A 111 -20.63 -22.51 -28.40
C PRO A 111 -19.54 -21.59 -28.99
N ALA A 112 -19.82 -20.91 -30.10
CA ALA A 112 -18.93 -19.92 -30.72
C ALA A 112 -19.26 -18.45 -30.34
N ALA A 113 -20.36 -18.18 -29.62
CA ALA A 113 -20.81 -16.82 -29.33
C ALA A 113 -19.80 -16.00 -28.51
N GLY A 114 -19.14 -16.63 -27.54
CA GLY A 114 -18.08 -16.00 -26.75
C GLY A 114 -16.86 -15.59 -27.59
N LEU A 115 -16.60 -16.26 -28.72
CA LEU A 115 -15.50 -15.96 -29.63
C LEU A 115 -15.83 -14.73 -30.51
N VAL A 116 -17.07 -14.64 -30.98
CA VAL A 116 -17.58 -13.51 -31.78
C VAL A 116 -17.59 -12.21 -30.96
N GLN A 117 -17.94 -12.28 -29.68
CA GLN A 117 -17.92 -11.12 -28.76
C GLN A 117 -16.49 -10.68 -28.39
N SER A 118 -15.52 -11.62 -28.40
CA SER A 118 -14.14 -11.37 -27.94
C SER A 118 -13.26 -10.58 -28.91
N GLY A 119 -13.77 -10.26 -30.11
CA GLY A 119 -13.09 -9.37 -31.05
C GLY A 119 -11.74 -9.90 -31.57
N ILE A 120 -11.53 -11.22 -31.53
CA ILE A 120 -10.31 -11.84 -32.07
C ILE A 120 -10.41 -11.84 -33.60
N ALA A 121 -9.55 -11.03 -34.23
CA ALA A 121 -9.51 -10.83 -35.68
C ALA A 121 -9.40 -12.17 -36.43
N GLY A 122 -10.40 -12.49 -37.26
CA GLY A 122 -10.40 -13.65 -38.17
C GLY A 122 -11.52 -14.68 -37.99
N THR A 123 -12.51 -14.47 -37.12
CA THR A 123 -13.61 -15.44 -36.86
C THR A 123 -15.03 -14.89 -37.10
N VAL A 124 -15.19 -13.97 -38.07
CA VAL A 124 -16.53 -13.51 -38.51
C VAL A 124 -17.06 -14.50 -39.55
N PRO A 125 -18.24 -15.10 -39.38
CA PRO A 125 -18.82 -15.96 -40.40
C PRO A 125 -19.34 -15.09 -41.56
N GLU A 126 -18.79 -15.27 -42.77
CA GLU A 126 -19.39 -14.75 -43.99
C GLU A 126 -20.74 -15.43 -44.23
N LYS A 127 -21.81 -14.65 -44.35
CA LYS A 127 -23.11 -15.14 -44.78
C LYS A 127 -23.70 -14.17 -45.80
N ASP A 128 -23.98 -14.74 -46.96
CA ASP A 128 -24.35 -14.11 -48.22
C ASP A 128 -25.60 -13.21 -48.17
N GLU A 129 -25.54 -12.14 -48.96
CA GLU A 129 -26.66 -11.26 -49.29
C GLU A 129 -27.69 -11.97 -50.19
N GLU A 130 -28.98 -11.77 -49.91
CA GLU A 130 -30.04 -11.37 -50.86
C GLU A 130 -31.44 -11.73 -50.30
N ALA A 131 -32.20 -10.72 -49.87
CA ALA A 131 -33.61 -10.53 -50.27
C ALA A 131 -34.23 -9.28 -49.61
N GLU A 132 -34.85 -8.47 -50.48
CA GLU A 132 -35.83 -7.39 -50.23
C GLU A 132 -35.34 -5.96 -49.92
N LYS A 133 -35.10 -5.22 -51.00
CA LYS A 133 -35.45 -3.79 -51.13
C LYS A 133 -36.96 -3.65 -51.34
N GLU A 134 -37.63 -2.71 -50.65
CA GLU A 134 -38.17 -1.47 -51.25
C GLU A 134 -39.07 -0.62 -50.33
N LYS A 135 -38.88 0.71 -50.45
CA LYS A 135 -39.71 1.88 -50.02
C LYS A 135 -39.53 2.31 -48.56
N LYS A 136 -39.25 3.58 -48.23
CA LYS A 136 -39.53 4.86 -48.92
C LYS A 136 -38.67 5.99 -48.32
N GLU A 137 -38.25 6.93 -49.16
CA GLU A 137 -37.55 8.19 -48.80
C GLU A 137 -38.44 9.21 -48.08
N GLY A 138 -37.80 10.12 -47.30
CA GLY A 138 -38.34 11.43 -46.89
C GLY A 138 -37.78 12.00 -45.57
N GLU A 139 -36.81 12.92 -45.65
CA GLU A 139 -36.31 13.81 -44.58
C GLU A 139 -37.17 15.10 -44.45
N PRO A 140 -36.95 16.04 -43.50
CA PRO A 140 -36.99 16.03 -42.02
C PRO A 140 -37.93 17.21 -41.54
N PRO A 141 -37.70 18.01 -40.46
CA PRO A 141 -37.19 17.82 -39.09
C PRO A 141 -38.23 18.28 -38.01
N LYS A 142 -37.96 18.08 -36.70
CA LYS A 142 -38.20 19.13 -35.68
C LYS A 142 -37.60 18.81 -34.30
N GLU A 143 -36.97 19.87 -33.78
CA GLU A 143 -36.40 20.09 -32.45
C GLU A 143 -37.43 19.91 -31.33
N GLY A 144 -36.93 19.66 -30.10
CA GLY A 144 -37.67 20.00 -28.88
C GLY A 144 -37.33 19.16 -27.65
N GLU A 145 -36.58 19.78 -26.74
CA GLU A 145 -36.65 19.64 -25.27
C GLU A 145 -36.02 18.40 -24.56
N GLU A 146 -34.85 18.66 -23.97
CA GLU A 146 -34.41 18.13 -22.67
C GLU A 146 -35.38 18.56 -21.52
N PRO A 147 -35.10 18.28 -20.23
CA PRO A 147 -34.78 17.03 -19.53
C PRO A 147 -35.68 16.88 -18.28
N LYS A 148 -35.56 15.79 -17.52
CA LYS A 148 -35.63 15.76 -16.03
C LYS A 148 -35.35 14.35 -15.53
N GLN A 149 -34.25 14.16 -14.79
CA GLN A 149 -34.15 14.15 -13.32
C GLN A 149 -34.67 12.84 -12.71
N ASN A 150 -34.15 12.30 -11.62
CA ASN A 150 -32.92 12.39 -10.83
C ASN A 150 -33.21 11.49 -9.61
N GLY A 151 -32.17 10.99 -8.93
CA GLY A 151 -32.25 10.39 -7.60
C GLY A 151 -32.11 8.85 -7.63
N GLU A 152 -31.30 8.21 -6.79
CA GLU A 152 -30.87 8.59 -5.44
C GLU A 152 -29.49 8.02 -5.09
N GLU A 153 -28.78 8.76 -4.24
CA GLU A 153 -27.56 8.37 -3.52
C GLU A 153 -27.92 7.74 -2.14
N PRO A 154 -26.93 7.18 -1.40
CA PRO A 154 -27.10 6.08 -0.44
C PRO A 154 -27.29 6.51 1.03
N ALA A 155 -27.63 5.54 1.89
CA ALA A 155 -27.67 5.70 3.35
C ALA A 155 -26.97 4.53 4.08
N THR A 156 -25.81 4.86 4.65
CA THR A 156 -25.30 4.62 6.02
C THR A 156 -25.79 3.46 6.92
N ALA A 157 -24.80 2.84 7.59
CA ALA A 157 -24.92 2.02 8.80
C ALA A 157 -25.22 2.85 10.08
N PRO A 158 -25.49 2.19 11.23
CA PRO A 158 -24.55 2.33 12.36
C PRO A 158 -24.32 1.08 13.25
N ASP A 159 -23.33 1.27 14.13
CA ASP A 159 -22.53 0.41 15.03
C ASP A 159 -23.21 -0.02 16.35
N ALA A 160 -22.72 -1.11 17.01
CA ALA A 160 -22.33 -1.15 18.45
C ALA A 160 -22.10 -2.58 19.07
N SER A 161 -20.83 -2.92 19.30
CA SER A 161 -20.13 -3.20 20.59
C SER A 161 -20.47 -4.36 21.59
N ALA A 162 -19.36 -4.91 22.16
CA ALA A 162 -19.14 -5.78 23.35
C ALA A 162 -19.07 -7.31 23.09
N VAL A 163 -18.03 -8.08 23.49
CA VAL A 163 -17.35 -8.19 24.80
C VAL A 163 -15.90 -8.69 24.64
N VAL A 164 -14.98 -8.08 25.39
CA VAL A 164 -13.57 -8.48 25.59
C VAL A 164 -13.47 -9.46 26.76
N LYS A 165 -12.79 -10.60 26.59
CA LYS A 165 -12.19 -11.37 27.69
C LYS A 165 -10.72 -11.66 27.40
N LYS A 166 -9.95 -11.48 28.46
CA LYS A 166 -8.51 -11.32 28.59
C LYS A 166 -7.97 -12.58 29.23
N GLU A 167 -6.99 -13.24 28.64
CA GLU A 167 -6.15 -14.21 29.36
C GLU A 167 -4.68 -13.97 29.06
N VAL A 168 -3.90 -14.06 30.14
CA VAL A 168 -2.52 -13.62 30.31
C VAL A 168 -1.63 -14.87 30.34
N GLU A 169 -0.45 -14.79 29.71
CA GLU A 169 0.58 -15.83 29.75
C GLU A 169 1.49 -15.75 30.99
N LYS A 170 2.04 -16.94 31.34
CA LYS A 170 3.27 -17.32 32.09
C LYS A 170 3.11 -17.82 33.55
N PRO A 171 4.01 -18.67 34.11
CA PRO A 171 5.07 -19.55 33.53
C PRO A 171 5.19 -21.01 34.12
N VAL A 172 5.96 -21.89 33.44
CA VAL A 172 7.02 -22.89 33.89
C VAL A 172 6.90 -23.49 35.32
N GLU A 173 6.99 -24.80 35.67
CA GLU A 173 7.90 -25.96 35.40
C GLU A 173 7.27 -27.28 35.97
N PRO A 174 7.86 -28.50 35.78
CA PRO A 174 7.25 -29.82 36.04
C PRO A 174 7.79 -30.58 37.28
N ALA A 175 7.31 -31.84 37.43
CA ALA A 175 7.74 -32.95 38.34
C ALA A 175 6.96 -33.06 39.68
N PRO A 176 6.74 -34.27 40.28
CA PRO A 176 7.75 -35.29 40.53
C PRO A 176 7.38 -36.77 40.25
N GLU A 177 8.45 -37.57 40.27
CA GLU A 177 8.59 -39.03 40.25
C GLU A 177 7.87 -39.75 41.41
N PRO A 178 7.91 -41.10 41.42
CA PRO A 178 8.50 -41.73 42.61
C PRO A 178 9.59 -42.76 42.27
N MET A 179 10.69 -42.68 43.05
CA MET A 179 11.75 -43.68 43.23
C MET A 179 11.43 -44.66 44.37
N GLU A 180 12.34 -45.63 44.54
CA GLU A 180 12.59 -46.63 45.61
C GLU A 180 12.30 -48.08 45.13
N GLU A 181 13.29 -48.82 44.60
CA GLU A 181 14.33 -49.64 45.29
C GLU A 181 13.72 -50.90 45.98
N ASP A 182 14.21 -52.15 45.92
CA ASP A 182 15.54 -52.74 45.69
C ASP A 182 15.42 -54.29 45.47
N LYS A 183 16.46 -54.91 44.88
CA LYS A 183 16.90 -56.34 44.89
C LYS A 183 16.12 -57.47 44.19
N LYS A 184 16.73 -58.02 43.13
CA LYS A 184 17.56 -59.26 43.21
C LYS A 184 18.39 -59.49 41.95
N GLU A 185 19.69 -59.76 42.14
CA GLU A 185 20.60 -60.32 41.14
C GLU A 185 20.22 -61.77 40.81
N GLU A 186 20.20 -62.14 39.53
CA GLU A 186 20.70 -63.43 39.03
C GLU A 186 21.28 -63.23 37.62
N GLU A 187 22.49 -63.73 37.44
CA GLU A 187 23.19 -63.86 36.16
C GLU A 187 22.45 -64.81 35.21
N GLY A 188 22.55 -64.57 33.89
CA GLY A 188 22.35 -65.62 32.91
C GLY A 188 21.66 -65.20 31.61
N GLU A 189 22.41 -65.36 30.52
CA GLU A 189 21.99 -65.39 29.11
C GLU A 189 21.62 -64.06 28.43
N GLU A 190 22.62 -63.56 27.69
CA GLU A 190 22.39 -62.90 26.40
C GLU A 190 21.48 -63.77 25.53
N VAL A 191 20.17 -63.50 25.57
CA VAL A 191 19.28 -63.87 24.48
C VAL A 191 19.21 -62.66 23.56
N VAL A 192 20.13 -62.62 22.61
CA VAL A 192 19.95 -61.87 21.36
C VAL A 192 18.66 -62.40 20.74
N LYS A 193 17.53 -61.77 21.04
CA LYS A 193 16.32 -61.94 20.24
C LYS A 193 16.65 -61.37 18.88
N GLU A 194 16.91 -62.25 17.93
CA GLU A 194 16.80 -61.93 16.51
C GLU A 194 15.38 -61.42 16.28
N GLU A 195 15.20 -60.10 16.37
CA GLU A 195 14.05 -59.43 15.81
C GLU A 195 14.05 -59.80 14.32
N THR A 196 13.09 -60.62 13.92
CA THR A 196 12.91 -60.99 12.51
C THR A 196 12.85 -59.70 11.69
N GLU A 197 13.50 -59.65 10.52
CA GLU A 197 13.59 -58.42 9.71
C GLU A 197 12.22 -57.76 9.45
N ARG A 198 11.15 -58.54 9.47
CA ARG A 198 9.76 -58.07 9.40
C ARG A 198 9.34 -57.16 10.56
N GLU A 199 9.79 -57.40 11.79
CA GLU A 199 9.43 -56.55 12.94
C GLU A 199 10.18 -55.21 12.91
N LYS A 200 11.43 -55.18 12.44
CA LYS A 200 12.18 -53.93 12.23
C LYS A 200 11.55 -53.07 11.13
N LEU A 201 11.18 -53.69 10.00
CA LEU A 201 10.48 -53.00 8.91
C LEU A 201 9.13 -52.42 9.32
N VAL A 202 8.40 -53.08 10.24
CA VAL A 202 7.13 -52.58 10.77
C VAL A 202 7.36 -51.41 11.74
N LYS A 203 8.40 -51.45 12.58
CA LYS A 203 8.77 -50.33 13.46
C LYS A 203 9.24 -49.11 12.65
N ASP A 204 10.02 -49.31 11.60
CA ASP A 204 10.44 -48.23 10.69
C ASP A 204 9.25 -47.62 9.93
N ALA A 205 8.30 -48.45 9.49
CA ALA A 205 7.07 -47.97 8.87
C ALA A 205 6.19 -47.17 9.85
N GLN A 206 6.11 -47.60 11.12
CA GLN A 206 5.40 -46.86 12.17
C GLN A 206 6.11 -45.55 12.53
N LEU A 207 7.45 -45.54 12.57
CA LEU A 207 8.25 -44.35 12.79
C LEU A 207 8.10 -43.34 11.65
N GLN A 208 8.11 -43.82 10.39
CA GLN A 208 7.84 -43.01 9.21
C GLN A 208 6.42 -42.45 9.22
N ALA A 209 5.41 -43.23 9.61
CA ALA A 209 4.03 -42.77 9.72
C ALA A 209 3.87 -41.70 10.83
N ALA A 210 4.53 -41.89 11.97
CA ALA A 210 4.54 -40.90 13.05
C ALA A 210 5.25 -39.60 12.64
N ALA A 211 6.39 -39.71 11.94
CA ALA A 211 7.11 -38.56 11.40
C ALA A 211 6.28 -37.80 10.34
N ALA A 212 5.63 -38.52 9.43
CA ALA A 212 4.73 -37.93 8.44
C ALA A 212 3.54 -37.22 9.10
N ALA A 213 2.94 -37.82 10.12
CA ALA A 213 1.85 -37.20 10.89
C ALA A 213 2.32 -35.93 11.63
N ALA A 214 3.51 -35.94 12.22
CA ALA A 214 4.09 -34.78 12.89
C ALA A 214 4.37 -33.64 11.90
N LEU A 215 4.93 -33.94 10.73
CA LEU A 215 5.17 -32.96 9.66
C LEU A 215 3.86 -32.40 9.09
N ALA A 216 2.84 -33.25 8.89
CA ALA A 216 1.53 -32.82 8.45
C ALA A 216 0.86 -31.89 9.47
N ALA A 217 0.93 -32.23 10.77
CA ALA A 217 0.42 -31.38 11.84
C ALA A 217 1.16 -30.03 11.90
N ALA A 218 2.49 -30.02 11.73
CA ALA A 218 3.29 -28.81 11.64
C ALA A 218 2.91 -27.95 10.43
N ALA A 219 2.71 -28.56 9.26
CA ALA A 219 2.30 -27.87 8.04
C ALA A 219 0.90 -27.23 8.17
N VAL A 220 -0.06 -27.96 8.76
CA VAL A 220 -1.42 -27.42 9.00
C VAL A 220 -1.37 -26.26 9.99
N LYS A 221 -0.57 -26.36 11.06
CA LYS A 221 -0.42 -25.27 12.03
C LYS A 221 0.27 -24.04 11.42
N ALA A 222 1.28 -24.25 10.59
CA ALA A 222 1.92 -23.17 9.83
C ALA A 222 0.93 -22.48 8.88
N LYS A 223 0.10 -23.25 8.15
CA LYS A 223 -0.96 -22.70 7.29
C LYS A 223 -1.99 -21.90 8.08
N HIS A 224 -2.37 -22.36 9.26
CA HIS A 224 -3.31 -21.62 10.11
C HIS A 224 -2.71 -20.28 10.58
N LEU A 225 -1.45 -20.28 11.03
CA LEU A 225 -0.76 -19.06 11.44
C LEU A 225 -0.61 -18.07 10.28
N ALA A 226 -0.29 -18.56 9.08
CA ALA A 226 -0.24 -17.72 7.87
C ALA A 226 -1.59 -17.06 7.59
N ALA A 227 -2.70 -17.82 7.69
CA ALA A 227 -4.05 -17.27 7.49
C ALA A 227 -4.44 -16.23 8.56
N VAL A 228 -3.98 -16.41 9.80
CA VAL A 228 -4.19 -15.43 10.88
C VAL A 228 -3.43 -14.15 10.61
N GLU A 229 -2.16 -14.24 10.21
CA GLU A 229 -1.35 -13.08 9.85
C GLU A 229 -1.89 -12.36 8.60
N GLU A 230 -2.38 -13.11 7.61
CA GLU A 230 -3.02 -12.51 6.43
C GLU A 230 -4.24 -11.66 6.81
N ARG A 231 -5.10 -12.14 7.73
CA ARG A 231 -6.23 -11.35 8.25
C ARG A 231 -5.77 -10.12 9.01
N LYS A 232 -4.69 -10.24 9.79
CA LYS A 232 -4.12 -9.13 10.57
C LYS A 232 -3.55 -8.04 9.66
N ILE A 233 -2.84 -8.43 8.60
CA ILE A 233 -2.36 -7.51 7.56
C ILE A 233 -3.55 -6.82 6.88
N LYS A 234 -4.59 -7.55 6.49
CA LYS A 234 -5.79 -6.96 5.88
C LYS A 234 -6.45 -5.93 6.79
N SER A 235 -6.60 -6.23 8.08
CA SER A 235 -7.16 -5.29 9.06
C SER A 235 -6.30 -4.04 9.23
N LEU A 236 -4.97 -4.18 9.30
CA LEU A 236 -4.04 -3.05 9.40
C LEU A 236 -4.07 -2.17 8.14
N VAL A 237 -4.15 -2.78 6.96
CA VAL A 237 -4.25 -2.04 5.69
C VAL A 237 -5.56 -1.25 5.62
N ALA A 238 -6.68 -1.85 6.03
CA ALA A 238 -7.96 -1.14 6.09
C ALA A 238 -7.90 0.09 7.02
N LEU A 239 -7.34 -0.07 8.22
CA LEU A 239 -7.17 1.02 9.18
C LEU A 239 -6.20 2.10 8.67
N LEU A 240 -5.16 1.70 7.93
CA LEU A 240 -4.24 2.63 7.28
C LEU A 240 -4.97 3.46 6.22
N VAL A 241 -5.77 2.83 5.34
CA VAL A 241 -6.56 3.53 4.32
C VAL A 241 -7.55 4.49 4.98
N GLU A 242 -8.27 4.04 6.01
CA GLU A 242 -9.19 4.89 6.78
C GLU A 242 -8.47 6.10 7.37
N THR A 243 -7.28 5.91 7.93
CA THR A 243 -6.47 7.00 8.49
C THR A 243 -5.99 7.97 7.40
N GLN A 244 -5.61 7.48 6.22
CA GLN A 244 -5.26 8.34 5.09
C GLN A 244 -6.47 9.13 4.58
N MET A 245 -7.66 8.54 4.53
CA MET A 245 -8.89 9.24 4.17
C MET A 245 -9.20 10.36 5.18
N LYS A 246 -9.18 10.04 6.48
CA LYS A 246 -9.34 11.04 7.57
C LYS A 246 -8.32 12.18 7.47
N LYS A 247 -7.07 11.87 7.12
CA LYS A 247 -6.02 12.88 6.89
C LYS A 247 -6.37 13.80 5.71
N LEU A 248 -6.90 13.27 4.62
CA LEU A 248 -7.33 14.07 3.48
C LEU A 248 -8.55 14.92 3.81
N GLU A 249 -9.55 14.36 4.49
CA GLU A 249 -10.74 15.08 4.94
C GLU A 249 -10.38 16.28 5.83
N ILE A 250 -9.48 16.08 6.81
CA ILE A 250 -9.02 17.17 7.69
C ILE A 250 -8.26 18.23 6.89
N LYS A 251 -7.41 17.82 5.93
CA LYS A 251 -6.69 18.78 5.08
C LYS A 251 -7.64 19.62 4.23
N LEU A 252 -8.66 19.02 3.64
CA LEU A 252 -9.67 19.73 2.86
C LEU A 252 -10.44 20.72 3.73
N ARG A 253 -10.91 20.29 4.91
CA ARG A 253 -11.59 21.17 5.86
C ARG A 253 -10.74 22.37 6.28
N HIS A 254 -9.46 22.15 6.58
CA HIS A 254 -8.55 23.28 6.89
C HIS A 254 -8.33 24.20 5.70
N PHE A 255 -8.30 23.66 4.48
CA PHE A 255 -8.17 24.48 3.29
C PHE A 255 -9.41 25.35 3.07
N GLU A 256 -10.60 24.81 3.27
CA GLU A 256 -11.86 25.56 3.24
C GLU A 256 -11.91 26.65 4.34
N GLU A 257 -11.48 26.34 5.56
CA GLU A 257 -11.37 27.32 6.65
C GLU A 257 -10.38 28.46 6.31
N LEU A 258 -9.25 28.12 5.71
CA LEU A 258 -8.26 29.11 5.21
C LEU A 258 -8.84 29.97 4.09
N GLU A 259 -9.52 29.37 3.13
CA GLU A 259 -10.15 30.07 2.01
C GLU A 259 -11.22 31.05 2.51
N THR A 260 -12.10 30.61 3.42
CA THR A 260 -13.12 31.50 4.01
C THR A 260 -12.51 32.65 4.81
N THR A 261 -11.37 32.43 5.48
CA THR A 261 -10.66 33.49 6.21
C THR A 261 -10.02 34.47 5.25
N MET A 262 -9.37 33.98 4.19
CA MET A 262 -8.80 34.80 3.13
C MET A 262 -9.86 35.64 2.40
N GLU A 263 -11.03 35.06 2.10
CA GLU A 263 -12.14 35.76 1.46
C GLU A 263 -12.63 36.92 2.35
N LYS A 264 -12.78 36.70 3.66
CA LYS A 264 -13.14 37.73 4.64
C LYS A 264 -12.10 38.85 4.74
N GLU A 265 -10.80 38.50 4.72
CA GLU A 265 -9.72 39.50 4.71
C GLU A 265 -9.76 40.33 3.43
N ARG A 266 -10.00 39.70 2.27
CA ARG A 266 -10.15 40.39 0.98
C ARG A 266 -11.32 41.36 1.01
N GLU A 267 -12.50 40.91 1.42
CA GLU A 267 -13.71 41.74 1.55
C GLU A 267 -13.50 42.89 2.55
N GLY A 268 -12.84 42.62 3.68
CA GLY A 268 -12.50 43.63 4.68
C GLY A 268 -11.59 44.73 4.14
N LEU A 269 -10.56 44.36 3.36
CA LEU A 269 -9.67 45.33 2.71
C LEU A 269 -10.37 46.14 1.62
N GLU A 270 -11.24 45.50 0.83
CA GLU A 270 -12.06 46.18 -0.17
C GLU A 270 -13.01 47.18 0.46
N TYR A 271 -13.65 46.82 1.59
CA TYR A 271 -14.51 47.72 2.35
C TYR A 271 -13.73 48.94 2.86
N GLN A 272 -12.57 48.72 3.49
CA GLN A 272 -11.71 49.82 3.97
C GLN A 272 -11.27 50.74 2.83
N ARG A 273 -10.93 50.17 1.66
CA ARG A 273 -10.59 50.95 0.47
C ARG A 273 -11.77 51.80 -0.01
N GLN A 274 -12.98 51.24 -0.07
CA GLN A 274 -14.19 51.99 -0.45
C GLN A 274 -14.50 53.10 0.55
N GLN A 275 -14.39 52.81 1.85
CA GLN A 275 -14.57 53.78 2.92
C GLN A 275 -13.58 54.95 2.79
N LEU A 276 -12.28 54.67 2.58
CA LEU A 276 -11.27 55.70 2.38
C LEU A 276 -11.56 56.58 1.15
N ILE A 277 -12.02 55.97 0.06
CA ILE A 277 -12.43 56.71 -1.14
C ILE A 277 -13.63 57.61 -0.83
N GLN A 278 -14.61 57.10 -0.10
CA GLN A 278 -15.78 57.87 0.30
C GLN A 278 -15.43 59.02 1.24
N GLU A 279 -14.60 58.80 2.25
CA GLU A 279 -14.07 59.83 3.15
C GLU A 279 -13.31 60.90 2.38
N ARG A 280 -12.47 60.50 1.41
CA ARG A 280 -11.74 61.44 0.55
C ARG A 280 -12.68 62.29 -0.32
N GLN A 281 -13.75 61.69 -0.85
CA GLN A 281 -14.78 62.40 -1.63
C GLN A 281 -15.57 63.37 -0.75
N GLN A 282 -15.99 62.94 0.45
CA GLN A 282 -16.68 63.78 1.43
C GLN A 282 -15.81 64.97 1.82
N PHE A 283 -14.52 64.73 2.11
CA PHE A 283 -13.56 65.77 2.41
C PHE A 283 -13.40 66.79 1.26
N HIS A 284 -13.32 66.32 0.01
CA HIS A 284 -13.26 67.24 -1.15
C HIS A 284 -14.54 68.06 -1.31
N LEU A 285 -15.72 67.46 -1.12
CA LEU A 285 -16.99 68.17 -1.16
C LEU A 285 -17.10 69.21 -0.05
N GLU A 286 -16.66 68.89 1.16
CA GLU A 286 -16.65 69.82 2.29
C GLU A 286 -15.69 70.99 2.04
N GLN A 287 -14.50 70.73 1.47
CA GLN A 287 -13.58 71.79 1.06
C GLN A 287 -14.19 72.73 0.02
N LEU A 288 -14.85 72.18 -1.01
CA LEU A 288 -15.52 72.98 -2.03
C LEU A 288 -16.62 73.85 -1.41
N LYS A 289 -17.44 73.29 -0.51
CA LYS A 289 -18.50 74.01 0.19
C LYS A 289 -17.96 75.11 1.10
N ALA A 290 -16.87 74.85 1.83
CA ALA A 290 -16.21 75.84 2.68
C ALA A 290 -15.60 76.98 1.86
N ALA A 291 -14.99 76.68 0.71
CA ALA A 291 -14.47 77.68 -0.22
C ALA A 291 -15.60 78.55 -0.80
N GLU A 292 -16.72 77.93 -1.21
CA GLU A 292 -17.91 78.64 -1.69
C GLU A 292 -18.50 79.54 -0.60
N PHE A 293 -18.65 79.04 0.63
CA PHE A 293 -19.15 79.82 1.75
C PHE A 293 -18.27 81.04 2.03
N ARG A 294 -16.94 80.86 2.04
CA ARG A 294 -15.98 81.96 2.20
C ARG A 294 -16.11 82.99 1.08
N ALA A 295 -16.23 82.55 -0.17
CA ALA A 295 -16.43 83.45 -1.31
C ALA A 295 -17.75 84.24 -1.21
N ARG A 296 -18.86 83.58 -0.84
CA ARG A 296 -20.17 84.23 -0.63
C ARG A 296 -20.13 85.24 0.51
N GLN A 297 -19.46 84.91 1.61
CA GLN A 297 -19.31 85.79 2.77
C GLN A 297 -18.49 87.04 2.41
N GLN A 298 -17.39 86.88 1.65
CA GLN A 298 -16.62 88.00 1.12
C GLN A 298 -17.44 88.87 0.17
N ALA A 299 -18.25 88.29 -0.71
CA ALA A 299 -19.15 89.03 -1.59
C ALA A 299 -20.20 89.82 -0.81
N HIS A 300 -20.83 89.23 0.22
CA HIS A 300 -21.76 89.94 1.10
C HIS A 300 -21.10 91.10 1.86
N GLN A 301 -19.88 90.90 2.37
CA GLN A 301 -19.13 91.98 3.02
C GLN A 301 -18.82 93.13 2.06
N ARG A 302 -18.46 92.82 0.81
CA ARG A 302 -18.24 93.85 -0.23
C ARG A 302 -19.52 94.62 -0.54
N LEU A 303 -20.65 93.95 -0.73
CA LEU A 303 -21.94 94.61 -0.97
C LEU A 303 -22.39 95.47 0.22
N ALA A 304 -22.18 95.01 1.46
CA ALA A 304 -22.49 95.79 2.65
C ALA A 304 -21.61 97.04 2.79
N ALA A 305 -20.32 96.94 2.44
CA ALA A 305 -19.40 98.08 2.40
C ALA A 305 -19.79 99.09 1.31
N GLU A 306 -20.23 98.62 0.15
CA GLU A 306 -20.69 99.49 -0.95
C GLU A 306 -22.00 100.21 -0.61
N GLN A 307 -22.92 99.55 0.09
CA GLN A 307 -24.20 100.15 0.51
C GLN A 307 -24.01 101.26 1.57
N GLN A 308 -22.99 101.15 2.44
CA GLN A 308 -22.60 102.24 3.36
C GLN A 308 -21.94 103.44 2.67
N GLN A 309 -21.47 103.29 1.41
CA GLN A 309 -20.83 104.37 0.65
C GLN A 309 -21.78 105.10 -0.32
N THR A 310 -23.08 104.81 -0.33
CA THR A 310 -24.04 105.62 -1.11
C THR A 310 -24.34 106.95 -0.41
N PRO A 311 -23.96 108.12 -0.96
CA PRO A 311 -24.30 109.40 -0.37
C PRO A 311 -25.76 109.73 -0.63
N SER A 312 -26.46 110.16 0.41
CA SER A 312 -27.81 110.73 0.34
C SER A 312 -27.81 112.02 -0.49
N THR A 313 -28.11 111.93 -1.79
CA THR A 313 -28.44 113.10 -2.62
C THR A 313 -29.94 113.36 -2.53
N THR A 314 -30.35 114.19 -1.56
CA THR A 314 -31.67 114.83 -1.54
C THR A 314 -31.74 115.87 -2.67
N PRO A 315 -32.80 115.91 -3.51
CA PRO A 315 -32.98 116.98 -4.47
C PRO A 315 -33.68 118.18 -3.81
N THR A 316 -33.01 119.34 -3.73
CA THR A 316 -33.62 120.63 -3.35
C THR A 316 -33.84 121.50 -4.60
N PRO A 317 -34.98 122.23 -4.71
CA PRO A 317 -35.44 122.86 -5.95
C PRO A 317 -34.79 124.25 -6.21
N PRO A 318 -34.94 124.84 -7.43
CA PRO A 318 -34.20 126.03 -7.87
C PRO A 318 -34.97 127.35 -7.62
N SER A 319 -34.27 128.48 -7.40
CA SER A 319 -34.76 129.88 -7.45
C SER A 319 -33.61 130.92 -7.20
N PRO A 320 -33.71 132.22 -7.58
CA PRO A 320 -33.26 132.74 -8.88
C PRO A 320 -32.27 133.95 -8.83
N GLN A 321 -31.68 134.25 -10.01
CA GLN A 321 -31.18 135.54 -10.55
C GLN A 321 -30.38 136.56 -9.69
N ALA A 322 -29.28 137.08 -10.23
CA ALA A 322 -29.23 138.45 -10.82
C ALA A 322 -27.83 138.82 -11.36
N VAL A 323 -27.86 139.57 -12.46
CA VAL A 323 -26.77 140.13 -13.27
C VAL A 323 -26.10 141.32 -12.54
N PRO A 324 -24.93 141.81 -13.01
CA PRO A 324 -24.99 142.98 -13.91
C PRO A 324 -24.22 142.85 -15.22
#